data_AF-A0A8S9ZT16-F1
#
_entry.id   AF-A0A8S9ZT16-F1
#
_cell.length_a   1.000
_cell.length_b   1.000
_cell.length_c   1.000
_cell.angle_alpha   90.00
_cell.angle_beta   90.00
_cell.angle_gamma   90.00
#
_symmetry.space_group_name_H-M   'P 1'
#
loop_
_entity.id
_entity.type
_entity.pdbx_description
1 polymer ?
#
loop_
_entity_poly.entity_id
_entity_poly.type
_entity_poly.pdbx_seq_one_letter_code
_entity_poly.pdbx_strand_id
1 'polypeptide(L)'
;MLIFGRYNSGTYNNQWMILDYKLFKPEQELPKNNLFWILEQIPGTIISRDMTWFLIKYGYWPSYNIPFFKKISDLGGFTEKANINNWWRWGYSPRAKIFHRDHNKVKDMKTLKELMRYNNYKNDEFSRCKCQPPYTADGGISTRSDLNPLNGNWELPDMGFKNEGTIDYKGTNYKLFKQFRFEVIGGPIYGGPSNIPPFNWENTTINNVLHYGQPIIWKFNNFTIKWKTKLDNII
;
A
#
# COMPACT_ATOMS: atom_id res chain seq x y z
N MET A 1 19.00 20.86 6.78
CA MET A 1 18.37 19.99 7.82
C MET A 1 16.91 19.77 7.43
N LEU A 2 16.48 18.51 7.24
CA LEU A 2 15.10 18.17 6.90
C LEU A 2 14.16 18.55 8.05
N ILE A 3 13.09 19.30 7.77
CA ILE A 3 12.14 19.77 8.80
C ILE A 3 11.54 18.60 9.57
N PHE A 4 11.05 17.57 8.84
CA PHE A 4 10.47 16.36 9.44
C PHE A 4 11.44 15.63 10.38
N GLY A 5 12.75 15.69 10.11
CA GLY A 5 13.73 14.96 10.90
C GLY A 5 14.15 15.63 12.21
N ARG A 6 13.65 16.84 12.49
CA ARG A 6 13.91 17.53 13.76
C ARG A 6 13.14 16.83 14.89
N TYR A 7 13.80 16.61 16.02
CA TYR A 7 13.20 16.01 17.21
C TYR A 7 12.49 14.67 16.94
N ASN A 8 13.14 13.79 16.16
CA ASN A 8 12.63 12.46 15.86
C ASN A 8 12.21 11.73 17.15
N SER A 9 10.91 11.49 17.28
CA SER A 9 10.33 10.82 18.45
C SER A 9 10.54 9.31 18.44
N GLY A 10 10.86 8.71 17.29
CA GLY A 10 10.89 7.26 17.13
C GLY A 10 9.51 6.59 17.16
N THR A 11 8.44 7.37 17.01
CA THR A 11 7.06 6.87 17.02
C THR A 11 6.42 7.03 15.65
N TYR A 12 5.52 6.11 15.28
CA TYR A 12 4.90 6.03 13.96
C TYR A 12 5.95 6.03 12.83
N ASN A 13 6.84 5.03 12.93
CA ASN A 13 7.99 4.84 12.07
C ASN A 13 7.56 4.41 10.66
N ASN A 14 7.80 5.28 9.68
CA ASN A 14 7.27 5.14 8.32
C ASN A 14 8.35 5.29 7.26
N GLN A 15 8.04 4.81 6.06
CA GLN A 15 8.65 5.27 4.81
C GLN A 15 7.78 6.36 4.21
N TRP A 16 8.27 7.59 4.19
CA TRP A 16 7.65 8.74 3.54
C TRP A 16 8.13 8.86 2.11
N MET A 17 7.19 9.06 1.19
CA MET A 17 7.42 9.28 -0.22
C MET A 17 7.02 10.71 -0.58
N ILE A 18 7.97 11.50 -1.07
CA ILE A 18 7.76 12.90 -1.44
C ILE A 18 8.00 13.03 -2.93
N LEU A 19 6.92 13.23 -3.69
CA LEU A 19 6.95 13.48 -5.13
C LEU A 19 6.72 14.97 -5.40
N ASP A 20 7.70 15.64 -6.01
CA ASP A 20 7.58 17.04 -6.37
C ASP A 20 6.99 17.22 -7.78
N TYR A 21 5.66 17.34 -7.86
CA TYR A 21 4.97 17.59 -9.13
C TYR A 21 5.38 18.89 -9.84
N LYS A 22 6.04 19.85 -9.16
CA LYS A 22 6.58 21.05 -9.83
C LYS A 22 7.70 20.72 -10.81
N LEU A 23 8.40 19.61 -10.57
CA LEU A 23 9.51 19.14 -11.41
C LEU A 23 9.08 18.11 -12.46
N PHE A 24 7.84 17.63 -12.39
CA PHE A 24 7.29 16.70 -13.37
C PHE A 24 6.56 17.45 -14.49
N LYS A 25 6.95 17.17 -15.73
CA LYS A 25 6.30 17.68 -16.94
C LYS A 25 5.86 16.50 -17.79
N PRO A 26 4.55 16.34 -18.09
CA PRO A 26 4.07 15.28 -18.96
C PRO A 26 4.81 15.27 -20.30
N GLU A 27 5.03 14.07 -20.85
CA GLU A 27 5.67 13.86 -22.16
C GLU A 27 7.12 14.38 -22.26
N GLN A 28 7.77 14.66 -21.12
CA GLN A 28 9.17 15.02 -21.05
C GLN A 28 9.96 13.99 -20.24
N GLU A 29 11.27 13.93 -20.48
CA GLU A 29 12.17 13.13 -19.65
C GLU A 29 12.09 13.61 -18.20
N LEU A 30 12.18 12.66 -17.26
CA LEU A 30 12.26 12.99 -15.84
C LEU A 30 13.57 13.76 -15.57
N PRO A 31 13.56 14.75 -14.67
CA PRO A 31 14.80 15.38 -14.24
C PRO A 31 15.71 14.32 -13.60
N LYS A 32 17.02 14.48 -13.72
CA LYS A 32 17.98 13.49 -13.19
C LYS A 32 17.86 13.30 -11.67
N ASN A 33 17.54 14.40 -10.96
CA ASN A 33 17.54 14.48 -9.50
C ASN A 33 16.31 15.28 -9.01
N ASN A 34 16.04 15.18 -7.71
CA ASN A 34 15.11 15.93 -6.87
C ASN A 34 13.60 15.77 -7.15
N LEU A 35 13.20 14.99 -8.14
CA LEU A 35 11.78 14.70 -8.38
C LEU A 35 11.16 13.90 -7.24
N PHE A 36 11.89 12.91 -6.71
CA PHE A 36 11.32 11.93 -5.80
C PHE A 36 12.26 11.62 -4.64
N TRP A 37 11.82 11.93 -3.43
CA TRP A 37 12.57 11.71 -2.19
C TRP A 37 11.91 10.64 -1.34
N ILE A 38 12.74 9.78 -0.76
CA ILE A 38 12.33 8.79 0.23
C ILE A 38 12.97 9.12 1.55
N LEU A 39 12.17 9.10 2.61
CA LEU A 39 12.63 9.23 4.00
C LEU A 39 12.12 8.04 4.81
N GLU A 40 13.01 7.39 5.55
CA GLU A 40 12.65 6.33 6.50
C GLU A 40 13.09 6.72 7.92
N GLN A 41 12.21 6.46 8.88
CA GLN A 41 12.40 6.79 10.30
C GLN A 41 12.31 5.52 11.15
N ILE A 42 13.20 5.43 12.14
CA ILE A 42 13.10 4.56 13.32
C ILE A 42 13.55 5.36 14.57
N PRO A 43 13.42 4.85 15.81
CA PRO A 43 13.95 5.53 16.99
C PRO A 43 15.43 5.92 16.84
N GLY A 44 15.73 7.19 17.05
CA GLY A 44 17.09 7.74 16.99
C GLY A 44 17.73 7.82 15.60
N THR A 45 17.09 7.34 14.52
CA THR A 45 17.68 7.33 13.17
C THR A 45 16.67 7.74 12.10
N ILE A 46 17.09 8.65 11.23
CA ILE A 46 16.39 9.00 9.99
C ILE A 46 17.36 8.91 8.82
N ILE A 47 16.91 8.32 7.72
CA ILE A 47 17.62 8.34 6.45
C ILE A 47 16.72 8.94 5.40
N SER A 48 17.24 9.89 4.63
CA SER A 48 16.53 10.50 3.52
C SER A 48 17.44 10.54 2.29
N ARG A 49 16.93 10.13 1.13
CA ARG A 49 17.66 10.15 -0.13
C ARG A 49 16.76 10.54 -1.28
N ASP A 50 17.34 11.23 -2.24
CA ASP A 50 16.78 11.39 -3.57
C ASP A 50 16.81 10.03 -4.30
N MET A 51 15.63 9.55 -4.67
CA MET A 51 15.39 8.28 -5.35
C MET A 51 14.85 8.49 -6.76
N THR A 52 15.04 9.68 -7.34
CA THR A 52 14.64 9.99 -8.73
C THR A 52 15.25 9.01 -9.74
N TRP A 53 16.51 8.60 -9.54
CA TRP A 53 17.16 7.59 -10.37
C TRP A 53 16.40 6.25 -10.41
N PHE A 54 15.72 5.89 -9.31
CA PHE A 54 14.96 4.65 -9.23
C PHE A 54 13.71 4.72 -10.11
N LEU A 55 13.02 5.86 -10.10
CA LEU A 55 11.88 6.09 -11.00
C LEU A 55 12.31 6.06 -12.47
N ILE A 56 13.45 6.67 -12.80
CA ILE A 56 14.01 6.64 -14.17
C ILE A 56 14.30 5.20 -14.60
N LYS A 57 14.94 4.42 -13.72
CA LYS A 57 15.40 3.06 -14.06
C LYS A 57 14.26 2.03 -14.13
N TYR A 58 13.30 2.11 -13.21
CA TYR A 58 12.29 1.06 -13.03
C TYR A 58 10.88 1.49 -13.41
N GLY A 59 10.60 2.79 -13.56
CA GLY A 59 9.29 3.32 -13.91
C GLY A 59 8.26 3.36 -12.78
N TYR A 60 8.63 2.95 -11.55
CA TYR A 60 7.73 2.97 -10.38
C TYR A 60 8.53 2.94 -9.06
N TRP A 61 7.84 3.22 -7.94
CA TRP A 61 8.34 2.98 -6.60
C TRP A 61 7.27 2.24 -5.77
N PRO A 62 7.54 1.02 -5.28
CA PRO A 62 6.61 0.33 -4.41
C PRO A 62 6.94 0.57 -2.92
N SER A 63 5.90 0.64 -2.10
CA SER A 63 6.02 0.70 -0.63
C SER A 63 5.03 -0.28 0.01
N TYR A 64 5.51 -1.12 0.91
CA TYR A 64 4.75 -2.28 1.43
C TYR A 64 5.19 -2.70 2.84
N ASN A 65 5.42 -1.73 3.73
CA ASN A 65 5.76 -1.92 5.14
C ASN A 65 7.10 -2.62 5.44
N ILE A 66 8.00 -2.69 4.46
CA ILE A 66 9.37 -3.19 4.63
C ILE A 66 10.34 -2.07 4.28
N PRO A 67 11.29 -1.69 5.15
CA PRO A 67 12.24 -0.62 4.86
C PRO A 67 13.13 -0.96 3.66
N PHE A 68 13.37 0.04 2.83
CA PHE A 68 14.23 0.00 1.66
C PHE A 68 15.70 0.21 2.03
N PHE A 69 16.00 1.16 2.92
CA PHE A 69 17.39 1.48 3.23
C PHE A 69 17.98 0.43 4.17
N LYS A 70 19.02 -0.26 3.73
CA LYS A 70 19.68 -1.35 4.50
C LYS A 70 19.93 -1.00 5.97
N LYS A 71 20.45 0.20 6.27
CA LYS A 71 20.70 0.62 7.66
C LYS A 71 19.41 0.67 8.51
N ILE A 72 18.29 1.09 7.93
CA ILE A 72 16.98 1.06 8.61
C ILE A 72 16.51 -0.39 8.76
N SER A 73 16.66 -1.22 7.72
CA SER A 73 16.30 -2.65 7.79
C SER A 73 17.11 -3.39 8.86
N ASP A 74 18.41 -3.12 8.98
CA ASP A 74 19.30 -3.72 9.98
C ASP A 74 18.91 -3.28 11.39
N LEU A 75 18.84 -1.96 11.65
CA LEU A 75 18.52 -1.42 12.97
C LEU A 75 17.06 -1.69 13.40
N GLY A 76 16.14 -1.80 12.45
CA GLY A 76 14.74 -2.13 12.69
C GLY A 76 14.46 -3.63 12.78
N GLY A 77 15.48 -4.50 12.68
CA GLY A 77 15.35 -5.96 12.81
C GLY A 77 14.75 -6.67 11.58
N PHE A 78 14.52 -5.96 10.46
CA PHE A 78 13.99 -6.57 9.24
C PHE A 78 15.03 -7.49 8.56
N THR A 79 16.32 -7.18 8.66
CA THR A 79 17.37 -8.05 8.11
C THR A 79 17.38 -9.43 8.77
N GLU A 80 17.18 -9.49 10.08
CA GLU A 80 17.07 -10.76 10.81
C GLU A 80 15.78 -11.51 10.46
N LYS A 81 14.63 -10.81 10.48
CA LYS A 81 13.33 -11.40 10.08
C LYS A 81 13.36 -11.94 8.65
N ALA A 82 14.05 -11.26 7.74
CA ALA A 82 14.22 -11.69 6.36
C ALA A 82 14.99 -13.02 6.21
N ASN A 83 15.78 -13.44 7.22
CA ASN A 83 16.42 -14.76 7.24
C ASN A 83 15.46 -15.87 7.68
N ILE A 84 14.40 -15.53 8.42
CA ILE A 84 13.36 -16.46 8.87
C ILE A 84 12.35 -16.70 7.74
N ASN A 85 11.84 -15.63 7.13
CA ASN A 85 10.83 -15.73 6.08
C ASN A 85 10.89 -14.54 5.09
N ASN A 86 10.59 -14.80 3.83
CA ASN A 86 10.54 -13.76 2.78
C ASN A 86 9.42 -12.73 2.99
N TRP A 87 8.44 -13.00 3.85
CA TRP A 87 7.36 -12.07 4.20
C TRP A 87 7.87 -10.68 4.64
N TRP A 88 9.02 -10.64 5.32
CA TRP A 88 9.65 -9.40 5.79
C TRP A 88 10.88 -8.98 4.97
N ARG A 89 11.16 -9.66 3.86
CA ARG A 89 12.31 -9.36 2.99
C ARG A 89 11.91 -8.40 1.88
N TRP A 90 12.60 -7.26 1.81
CA TRP A 90 12.36 -6.28 0.75
C TRP A 90 12.59 -6.91 -0.63
N GLY A 91 11.66 -6.71 -1.56
CA GLY A 91 11.71 -7.33 -2.90
C GLY A 91 11.18 -8.76 -2.99
N TYR A 92 10.90 -9.44 -1.86
CA TYR A 92 10.50 -10.86 -1.87
C TYR A 92 9.15 -11.16 -1.19
N SER A 93 8.58 -10.21 -0.45
CA SER A 93 7.23 -10.35 0.10
C SER A 93 6.17 -10.49 -1.01
N PRO A 94 4.98 -11.05 -0.73
CA PRO A 94 3.92 -11.17 -1.72
C PRO A 94 3.61 -9.87 -2.46
N ARG A 95 3.45 -8.78 -1.71
CA ARG A 95 3.20 -7.44 -2.26
C ARG A 95 4.35 -6.96 -3.15
N ALA A 96 5.61 -7.18 -2.74
CA ALA A 96 6.77 -6.83 -3.56
C ALA A 96 6.76 -7.56 -4.90
N LYS A 97 6.46 -8.86 -4.89
CA LYS A 97 6.39 -9.69 -6.10
C LYS A 97 5.20 -9.32 -7.00
N ILE A 98 4.02 -9.06 -6.44
CA ILE A 98 2.86 -8.59 -7.20
C ILE A 98 3.16 -7.24 -7.84
N PHE A 99 3.73 -6.29 -7.10
CA PHE A 99 4.13 -5.01 -7.66
C PHE A 99 5.14 -5.20 -8.78
N HIS A 100 6.20 -5.99 -8.58
CA HIS A 100 7.21 -6.23 -9.61
C HIS A 100 6.62 -6.87 -10.89
N ARG A 101 5.67 -7.81 -10.74
CA ARG A 101 4.99 -8.46 -11.87
C ARG A 101 4.04 -7.51 -12.61
N ASP A 102 3.27 -6.71 -11.87
CA ASP A 102 2.06 -6.07 -12.40
C ASP A 102 2.18 -4.54 -12.56
N HIS A 103 3.22 -3.87 -12.05
CA HIS A 103 3.33 -2.41 -12.15
C HIS A 103 3.26 -1.90 -13.60
N ASN A 104 3.87 -2.62 -14.55
CA ASN A 104 3.86 -2.27 -15.97
C ASN A 104 2.48 -2.35 -16.63
N LYS A 105 1.48 -2.97 -15.98
CA LYS A 105 0.09 -3.02 -16.46
C LYS A 105 -0.65 -1.72 -16.16
N VAL A 106 -0.13 -0.86 -15.27
CA VAL A 106 -0.72 0.43 -14.93
C VAL A 106 -0.42 1.45 -16.02
N LYS A 107 -1.46 1.87 -16.73
CA LYS A 107 -1.39 2.84 -17.84
C LYS A 107 -2.22 4.10 -17.60
N ASP A 108 -3.15 4.03 -16.65
CA ASP A 108 -4.09 5.10 -16.33
C ASP A 108 -4.62 4.95 -14.89
N MET A 109 -5.52 5.84 -14.50
CA MET A 109 -6.14 5.81 -13.17
C MET A 109 -6.97 4.55 -12.93
N LYS A 110 -7.59 3.97 -13.96
CA LYS A 110 -8.43 2.79 -13.85
C LYS A 110 -7.57 1.58 -13.50
N THR A 111 -6.52 1.35 -14.27
CA THR A 111 -5.55 0.26 -14.07
C THR A 111 -4.71 0.45 -12.80
N LEU A 112 -4.42 1.70 -12.39
CA LEU A 112 -3.82 2.00 -11.09
C LEU A 112 -4.73 1.55 -9.95
N LYS A 113 -6.01 1.92 -10.00
CA LYS A 113 -7.01 1.46 -9.02
C LYS A 113 -7.08 -0.05 -9.00
N GLU A 114 -7.16 -0.71 -10.15
CA GLU A 114 -7.23 -2.17 -10.25
C GLU A 114 -6.04 -2.84 -9.55
N LEU A 115 -4.81 -2.33 -9.74
CA LEU A 115 -3.62 -2.84 -9.04
C LEU A 115 -3.68 -2.56 -7.53
N MET A 116 -4.01 -1.34 -7.13
CA MET A 116 -4.05 -0.97 -5.70
C MET A 116 -5.18 -1.65 -4.94
N ARG A 117 -6.22 -2.08 -5.65
CA ARG A 117 -7.34 -2.88 -5.16
C ARG A 117 -7.17 -4.37 -5.45
N TYR A 118 -5.99 -4.80 -5.89
CA TYR A 118 -5.76 -6.19 -6.27
C TYR A 118 -5.71 -7.11 -5.05
N ASN A 119 -6.59 -8.11 -5.05
CA ASN A 119 -6.46 -9.28 -4.21
C ASN A 119 -7.07 -10.49 -4.93
N ASN A 120 -6.22 -11.46 -5.25
CA ASN A 120 -6.61 -12.71 -5.88
C ASN A 120 -6.10 -13.90 -5.07
N TYR A 121 -6.17 -13.81 -3.74
CA TYR A 121 -5.44 -14.69 -2.82
C TYR A 121 -5.68 -16.20 -3.03
N LYS A 122 -6.85 -16.59 -3.52
CA LYS A 122 -7.17 -18.01 -3.77
C LYS A 122 -6.38 -18.60 -4.95
N ASN A 123 -5.96 -17.76 -5.89
CA ASN A 123 -5.39 -18.17 -7.17
C ASN A 123 -3.98 -17.60 -7.43
N ASP A 124 -3.62 -16.44 -6.86
CA ASP A 124 -2.29 -15.85 -7.06
C ASP A 124 -1.21 -16.69 -6.37
N GLU A 125 -0.21 -17.08 -7.14
CA GLU A 125 0.96 -17.84 -6.66
C GLU A 125 1.69 -17.13 -5.50
N PHE A 126 1.70 -15.80 -5.47
CA PHE A 126 2.38 -15.04 -4.42
C PHE A 126 1.59 -14.99 -3.10
N SER A 127 0.31 -15.35 -3.13
CA SER A 127 -0.51 -15.47 -1.91
C SER A 127 -0.45 -16.89 -1.30
N ARG A 128 0.28 -17.82 -1.91
CA ARG A 128 0.47 -19.18 -1.38
C ARG A 128 1.43 -19.18 -0.18
N CYS A 129 1.13 -19.99 0.82
CA CYS A 129 1.99 -20.24 1.99
C CYS A 129 1.99 -21.72 2.36
N LYS A 130 2.92 -22.15 3.22
CA LYS A 130 2.91 -23.49 3.85
C LYS A 130 1.89 -23.52 5.00
N CYS A 131 0.64 -23.31 4.65
CA CYS A 131 -0.48 -23.04 5.53
C CYS A 131 -1.70 -23.89 5.12
N GLN A 132 -2.71 -23.97 5.98
CA GLN A 132 -3.99 -24.59 5.66
C GLN A 132 -5.13 -23.62 6.01
N PRO A 133 -5.90 -23.11 5.02
CA PRO A 133 -5.81 -23.36 3.57
C PRO A 133 -4.47 -22.91 2.97
N PRO A 134 -4.06 -23.40 1.78
CA PRO A 134 -2.72 -23.16 1.20
C PRO A 134 -2.60 -21.79 0.53
N TYR A 135 -3.18 -20.76 1.15
CA TYR A 135 -3.15 -19.37 0.74
C TYR A 135 -3.50 -18.46 1.91
N THR A 136 -3.13 -17.19 1.82
CA THR A 136 -3.57 -16.15 2.75
C THR A 136 -4.15 -14.95 2.01
N ALA A 137 -5.30 -14.46 2.47
CA ALA A 137 -5.92 -13.22 2.00
C ALA A 137 -5.14 -11.94 2.38
N ASP A 138 -4.09 -12.08 3.21
CA ASP A 138 -3.14 -11.01 3.55
C ASP A 138 -2.04 -10.85 2.47
N GLY A 139 -1.93 -11.79 1.52
CA GLY A 139 -0.91 -11.77 0.46
C GLY A 139 -1.21 -10.84 -0.72
N GLY A 140 -2.40 -10.23 -0.78
CA GLY A 140 -2.78 -9.28 -1.83
C GLY A 140 -2.22 -7.86 -1.61
N ILE A 141 -2.33 -6.99 -2.63
CA ILE A 141 -2.07 -5.56 -2.45
C ILE A 141 -3.10 -4.95 -1.51
N SER A 142 -4.38 -5.30 -1.72
CA SER A 142 -5.51 -4.89 -0.89
C SER A 142 -5.95 -6.05 0.01
N THR A 143 -5.37 -6.14 1.21
CA THR A 143 -5.55 -7.28 2.12
C THR A 143 -6.99 -7.45 2.62
N ARG A 144 -7.38 -8.71 2.85
CA ARG A 144 -8.69 -9.15 3.36
C ARG A 144 -8.55 -10.23 4.42
N SER A 145 -7.79 -9.94 5.47
CA SER A 145 -7.46 -10.92 6.53
C SER A 145 -8.71 -11.46 7.24
N ASP A 146 -9.83 -10.72 7.19
CA ASP A 146 -11.15 -11.15 7.65
C ASP A 146 -11.71 -12.39 6.91
N LEU A 147 -11.20 -12.69 5.70
CA LEU A 147 -11.59 -13.85 4.91
C LEU A 147 -10.77 -15.10 5.20
N ASN A 148 -9.69 -14.98 5.99
CA ASN A 148 -8.92 -16.14 6.42
C ASN A 148 -9.71 -16.90 7.52
N PRO A 149 -9.73 -18.24 7.51
CA PRO A 149 -10.43 -18.99 8.54
C PRO A 149 -9.78 -18.87 9.92
N LEU A 150 -10.61 -18.77 10.97
CA LEU A 150 -10.17 -18.72 12.37
C LEU A 150 -9.36 -19.95 12.79
N ASN A 151 -9.72 -21.13 12.27
CA ASN A 151 -9.09 -22.41 12.55
C ASN A 151 -8.02 -22.80 11.52
N GLY A 152 -7.51 -21.85 10.73
CA GLY A 152 -6.42 -22.10 9.80
C GLY A 152 -5.10 -22.38 10.51
N ASN A 153 -4.22 -23.14 9.85
CA ASN A 153 -2.81 -23.27 10.25
C ASN A 153 -1.97 -22.30 9.41
N TRP A 154 -1.15 -21.47 10.03
CA TRP A 154 -0.47 -20.36 9.38
C TRP A 154 1.04 -20.46 9.56
N GLU A 155 1.79 -20.29 8.48
CA GLU A 155 3.26 -20.29 8.51
C GLU A 155 3.79 -19.13 9.37
N LEU A 156 3.12 -17.97 9.30
CA LEU A 156 3.35 -16.81 10.15
C LEU A 156 2.02 -16.36 10.76
N PRO A 157 1.99 -15.87 12.02
CA PRO A 157 0.78 -15.33 12.63
C PRO A 157 0.11 -14.24 11.80
N ASP A 158 0.89 -13.37 11.14
CA ASP A 158 0.41 -12.26 10.30
C ASP A 158 -0.45 -12.72 9.12
N MET A 159 -0.30 -13.98 8.67
CA MET A 159 -1.04 -14.55 7.54
C MET A 159 -2.47 -14.99 7.92
N GLY A 160 -2.81 -15.01 9.21
CA GLY A 160 -4.06 -15.56 9.70
C GLY A 160 -5.27 -14.64 9.61
N PHE A 161 -6.34 -15.06 10.28
CA PHE A 161 -7.53 -14.24 10.49
C PHE A 161 -7.19 -13.02 11.35
N LYS A 162 -7.60 -11.83 10.90
CA LYS A 162 -7.50 -10.58 11.65
C LYS A 162 -8.71 -9.71 11.36
N ASN A 163 -9.16 -8.93 12.35
CA ASN A 163 -10.01 -7.77 12.11
C ASN A 163 -9.16 -6.62 11.53
N GLU A 164 -8.60 -6.86 10.35
CA GLU A 164 -7.67 -5.99 9.65
C GLU A 164 -7.84 -6.20 8.14
N GLY A 165 -7.55 -5.16 7.38
CA GLY A 165 -7.52 -5.22 5.94
C GLY A 165 -7.24 -3.85 5.35
N THR A 166 -7.18 -3.79 4.03
CA THR A 166 -7.08 -2.50 3.33
C THR A 166 -8.45 -1.83 3.33
N ILE A 167 -8.57 -0.67 3.98
CA ILE A 167 -9.86 0.00 4.20
C ILE A 167 -10.19 1.11 3.21
N ASP A 168 -9.30 1.42 2.26
CA ASP A 168 -9.56 2.43 1.25
C ASP A 168 -8.67 2.29 0.01
N TYR A 169 -8.90 3.19 -0.95
CA TYR A 169 -7.94 3.54 -1.99
C TYR A 169 -8.01 5.05 -2.21
N LYS A 170 -6.84 5.68 -2.40
CA LYS A 170 -6.72 7.06 -2.87
C LYS A 170 -5.72 7.08 -4.01
N GLY A 171 -6.12 7.61 -5.15
CA GLY A 171 -5.27 7.73 -6.33
C GLY A 171 -5.32 9.13 -6.91
N THR A 172 -4.18 9.66 -7.33
CA THR A 172 -4.12 10.91 -8.10
C THR A 172 -3.16 10.76 -9.27
N ASN A 173 -3.22 11.71 -10.18
CA ASN A 173 -2.28 11.87 -11.28
C ASN A 173 -1.97 13.36 -11.46
N TYR A 174 -1.10 13.70 -12.41
CA TYR A 174 -0.71 15.09 -12.65
C TYR A 174 -1.91 16.04 -12.82
N LYS A 175 -2.91 15.66 -13.61
CA LYS A 175 -4.10 16.49 -13.89
C LYS A 175 -4.96 16.69 -12.64
N LEU A 176 -5.21 15.62 -11.88
CA LEU A 176 -6.01 15.68 -10.66
C LEU A 176 -5.26 16.45 -9.57
N PHE A 177 -3.95 16.22 -9.40
CA PHE A 177 -3.12 16.91 -8.42
C PHE A 177 -3.11 18.42 -8.62
N LYS A 178 -3.00 18.91 -9.86
CA LYS A 178 -3.10 20.35 -10.19
C LYS A 178 -4.43 20.98 -9.78
N GLN A 179 -5.47 20.17 -9.60
CA GLN A 179 -6.80 20.59 -9.15
C GLN A 179 -7.03 20.29 -7.66
N PHE A 180 -6.01 19.80 -6.95
CA PHE A 180 -6.10 19.27 -5.58
C PHE A 180 -7.07 18.09 -5.44
N ARG A 181 -7.27 17.31 -6.50
CA ARG A 181 -8.24 16.20 -6.54
C ARG A 181 -7.55 14.85 -6.50
N PHE A 182 -8.32 13.85 -6.12
CA PHE A 182 -7.96 12.44 -6.17
C PHE A 182 -9.24 11.59 -6.32
N GLU A 183 -9.09 10.40 -6.90
CA GLU A 183 -10.08 9.34 -6.85
C GLU A 183 -10.00 8.62 -5.50
N VAL A 184 -11.15 8.30 -4.92
CA VAL A 184 -11.26 7.59 -3.65
C VAL A 184 -12.25 6.44 -3.73
N ILE A 185 -11.97 5.36 -3.00
CA ILE A 185 -12.92 4.30 -2.65
C ILE A 185 -12.78 4.07 -1.14
N GLY A 186 -13.91 4.06 -0.43
CA GLY A 186 -13.96 3.64 0.96
C GLY A 186 -14.25 2.14 1.11
N GLY A 187 -13.66 1.51 2.11
CA GLY A 187 -13.92 0.14 2.53
C GLY A 187 -13.00 -0.94 1.96
N PRO A 188 -13.09 -2.16 2.49
CA PRO A 188 -12.41 -3.35 1.98
C PRO A 188 -12.66 -3.61 0.50
N ILE A 189 -11.71 -4.26 -0.19
CA ILE A 189 -11.92 -4.69 -1.57
C ILE A 189 -13.05 -5.71 -1.67
N TYR A 190 -13.87 -5.57 -2.71
CA TYR A 190 -14.84 -6.57 -3.17
C TYR A 190 -14.76 -6.72 -4.70
N GLY A 191 -15.24 -7.83 -5.22
CA GLY A 191 -15.08 -8.22 -6.62
C GLY A 191 -13.64 -8.64 -6.93
N GLY A 192 -13.09 -8.12 -8.03
CA GLY A 192 -11.76 -8.49 -8.50
C GLY A 192 -11.67 -9.94 -8.99
N PRO A 193 -10.45 -10.44 -9.27
CA PRO A 193 -10.26 -11.75 -9.91
C PRO A 193 -10.70 -12.95 -9.06
N SER A 194 -10.72 -12.80 -7.73
CA SER A 194 -11.22 -13.83 -6.80
C SER A 194 -12.70 -13.68 -6.45
N ASN A 195 -13.43 -12.75 -7.09
CA ASN A 195 -14.84 -12.42 -6.80
C ASN A 195 -15.10 -12.27 -5.28
N ILE A 196 -14.27 -11.45 -4.63
CA ILE A 196 -14.29 -11.26 -3.19
C ILE A 196 -15.64 -10.65 -2.76
N PRO A 197 -16.33 -11.19 -1.74
CA PRO A 197 -17.59 -10.60 -1.29
C PRO A 197 -17.36 -9.23 -0.64
N PRO A 198 -18.31 -8.28 -0.75
CA PRO A 198 -18.32 -7.09 0.08
C PRO A 198 -18.22 -7.46 1.56
N PHE A 199 -17.44 -6.70 2.32
CA PHE A 199 -17.41 -6.86 3.75
C PHE A 199 -18.77 -6.47 4.36
N ASN A 200 -19.27 -7.29 5.28
CA ASN A 200 -20.58 -7.12 5.90
C ASN A 200 -20.46 -7.39 7.40
N TRP A 201 -20.76 -6.39 8.23
CA TRP A 201 -20.74 -6.49 9.70
C TRP A 201 -21.75 -7.52 10.25
N GLU A 202 -22.85 -7.80 9.55
CA GLU A 202 -23.83 -8.82 9.95
C GLU A 202 -23.44 -10.25 9.52
N ASN A 203 -22.52 -10.37 8.56
CA ASN A 203 -22.09 -11.66 8.01
C ASN A 203 -20.55 -11.76 8.03
N THR A 204 -19.98 -11.58 9.22
CA THR A 204 -18.56 -11.72 9.49
C THR A 204 -18.34 -12.55 10.75
N THR A 205 -17.17 -13.16 10.87
CA THR A 205 -16.72 -13.84 12.10
C THR A 205 -16.16 -12.87 13.15
N ILE A 206 -16.05 -11.58 12.81
CA ILE A 206 -15.63 -10.52 13.72
C ILE A 206 -16.81 -10.17 14.63
N ASN A 207 -16.80 -10.73 15.84
CA ASN A 207 -17.86 -10.54 16.83
C ASN A 207 -17.47 -9.50 17.90
N ASN A 208 -18.47 -8.90 18.55
CA ASN A 208 -18.32 -8.01 19.71
C ASN A 208 -17.42 -6.77 19.49
N VAL A 209 -17.36 -6.25 18.25
CA VAL A 209 -16.63 -5.02 17.92
C VAL A 209 -17.60 -3.87 17.73
N LEU A 210 -17.36 -2.75 18.39
CA LEU A 210 -18.16 -1.54 18.22
C LEU A 210 -17.84 -0.88 16.87
N HIS A 211 -18.88 -0.58 16.09
CA HIS A 211 -18.77 0.03 14.76
C HIS A 211 -19.92 1.04 14.51
N TYR A 212 -20.25 1.84 15.54
CA TYR A 212 -21.31 2.83 15.48
C TYR A 212 -21.13 3.82 14.31
N GLY A 213 -22.19 4.05 13.56
CA GLY A 213 -22.21 4.96 12.41
C GLY A 213 -21.54 4.40 11.14
N GLN A 214 -20.96 3.19 11.20
CA GLN A 214 -20.49 2.51 9.99
C GLN A 214 -21.66 1.88 9.23
N PRO A 215 -21.58 1.81 7.88
CA PRO A 215 -22.53 1.01 7.11
C PRO A 215 -22.41 -0.47 7.47
N ILE A 216 -23.51 -1.20 7.44
CA ILE A 216 -23.52 -2.66 7.61
C ILE A 216 -22.72 -3.33 6.49
N ILE A 217 -22.98 -2.94 5.23
CA ILE A 217 -22.32 -3.49 4.04
C ILE A 217 -21.38 -2.43 3.44
N TRP A 218 -20.11 -2.78 3.31
CA TRP A 218 -19.08 -1.95 2.69
C TRP A 218 -18.95 -2.24 1.20
N LYS A 219 -19.83 -1.61 0.41
CA LYS A 219 -19.88 -1.76 -1.06
C LYS A 219 -19.93 -0.40 -1.77
N PHE A 220 -18.91 0.41 -1.57
CA PHE A 220 -18.84 1.76 -2.13
C PHE A 220 -18.22 1.79 -3.53
N ASN A 221 -18.84 2.55 -4.44
CA ASN A 221 -18.27 2.88 -5.73
C ASN A 221 -17.16 3.93 -5.58
N ASN A 222 -16.25 3.99 -6.56
CA ASN A 222 -15.25 5.06 -6.62
C ASN A 222 -15.89 6.40 -7.01
N PHE A 223 -15.29 7.48 -6.53
CA PHE A 223 -15.60 8.83 -7.03
C PHE A 223 -14.36 9.71 -6.95
N THR A 224 -14.29 10.74 -7.81
CA THR A 224 -13.27 11.78 -7.71
C THR A 224 -13.79 12.90 -6.80
N ILE A 225 -12.99 13.29 -5.81
CA ILE A 225 -13.31 14.40 -4.91
C ILE A 225 -13.63 15.66 -5.72
N LYS A 226 -14.67 16.37 -5.30
CA LYS A 226 -15.03 17.71 -5.79
C LYS A 226 -15.03 18.64 -4.59
N TRP A 227 -14.21 19.69 -4.65
CA TRP A 227 -14.17 20.71 -3.62
C TRP A 227 -15.40 21.61 -3.71
N LYS A 228 -15.97 21.97 -2.56
CA LYS A 228 -17.03 23.00 -2.49
C LYS A 228 -16.48 24.40 -2.76
N THR A 229 -15.24 24.64 -2.34
CA THR A 229 -14.51 25.90 -2.56
C THR A 229 -13.92 25.93 -3.97
N LYS A 230 -14.14 27.02 -4.70
CA LYS A 230 -13.42 27.27 -5.97
C LYS A 230 -11.96 27.55 -5.66
N LEU A 231 -11.07 26.80 -6.29
CA LEU A 231 -9.63 26.98 -6.16
C LEU A 231 -9.17 27.86 -7.32
N ASP A 232 -9.19 29.18 -7.13
CA ASP A 232 -8.69 30.13 -8.13
C ASP A 232 -7.16 30.23 -7.99
N ASN A 233 -6.43 30.02 -9.11
CA ASN A 233 -4.99 30.29 -9.26
C ASN A 233 -4.06 29.67 -8.21
N ILE A 234 -4.04 28.35 -8.07
CA ILE A 234 -3.01 27.67 -7.26
C ILE A 234 -2.35 26.57 -8.11
N ILE A 235 -1.03 26.69 -8.24
CA ILE A 235 -0.04 25.91 -9.03
C ILE A 235 0.11 26.35 -10.48
#